data_AF-H8GK15-F1
#
_entry.id   AF-H8GK15-F1
#
_cell.length_a   1.000
_cell.length_b   1.000
_cell.length_c   1.000
_cell.angle_alpha   90.00
_cell.angle_beta   90.00
_cell.angle_gamma   90.00
#
_symmetry.space_group_name_H-M   'P 1'
#
loop_
_entity.id
_entity.type
_entity.pdbx_description
1 polymer ?
#
loop_
_entity_poly.entity_id
_entity_poly.type
_entity_poly.pdbx_seq_one_letter_code
_entity_poly.pdbx_strand_id
1 'polypeptide(L)'
;MVDVDTYLHLIGGEVLIILGIVIPLLDDKTHKRALSFLFAAVLGLMLVHLVSYVLPKRLANFIYSSHHAYRSLQTQETQRI
;
A
#
# COMPACT_ATOMS: atom_id res chain seq x y z
N MET A 1 -9.30 -3.16 15.35
CA MET A 1 -10.24 -3.26 14.20
C MET A 1 -9.40 -3.19 12.94
N VAL A 2 -9.53 -4.17 12.04
CA VAL A 2 -8.79 -4.17 10.78
C VAL A 2 -9.39 -3.09 9.88
N ASP A 3 -8.58 -2.10 9.51
CA ASP A 3 -8.97 -0.95 8.69
C ASP A 3 -9.45 -1.45 7.31
N VAL A 4 -10.51 -0.87 6.75
CA VAL A 4 -11.07 -1.26 5.43
C VAL A 4 -10.00 -1.19 4.34
N ASP A 5 -9.06 -0.25 4.46
CA ASP A 5 -7.82 -0.14 3.68
C ASP A 5 -7.01 -1.44 3.58
N THR A 6 -6.97 -2.21 4.67
CA THR A 6 -6.19 -3.46 4.77
C THR A 6 -6.85 -4.57 3.98
N TYR A 7 -8.18 -4.68 4.05
CA TYR A 7 -8.93 -5.63 3.23
C TYR A 7 -8.85 -5.31 1.75
N LEU A 8 -8.91 -4.02 1.39
CA LEU A 8 -8.80 -3.60 -0.01
C LEU A 8 -7.42 -3.93 -0.60
N HIS A 9 -6.35 -3.76 0.17
CA HIS A 9 -5.00 -4.17 -0.24
C HIS A 9 -4.83 -5.69 -0.33
N LEU A 10 -5.40 -6.45 0.61
CA LEU A 10 -5.37 -7.91 0.59
C LEU A 10 -6.07 -8.45 -0.65
N ILE A 11 -7.32 -8.02 -0.89
CA ILE A 11 -8.12 -8.45 -2.05
C ILE A 11 -7.46 -8.00 -3.35
N GLY A 12 -7.00 -6.74 -3.43
CA GLY A 12 -6.30 -6.23 -4.59
C GLY A 12 -5.00 -7.00 -4.89
N GLY A 13 -4.25 -7.37 -3.85
CA GLY A 13 -3.03 -8.18 -3.97
C GLY A 13 -3.32 -9.60 -4.46
N GLU A 14 -4.32 -10.27 -3.89
CA GLU A 14 -4.73 -11.61 -4.32
C GLU A 14 -5.18 -11.62 -5.79
N VAL A 15 -5.98 -10.63 -6.19
CA VAL A 15 -6.44 -10.48 -7.58
C VAL A 15 -5.25 -10.29 -8.54
N LEU A 16 -4.26 -9.48 -8.17
CA LEU A 16 -3.05 -9.28 -8.98
C LEU A 16 -2.22 -10.56 -9.10
N ILE A 17 -2.08 -11.34 -8.02
CA ILE A 17 -1.36 -12.62 -8.05
C ILE A 17 -2.06 -13.61 -8.98
N ILE A 18 -3.38 -13.75 -8.85
CA ILE A 18 -4.17 -14.65 -9.69
C ILE A 18 -4.08 -14.23 -11.16
N LEU A 19 -4.25 -12.94 -11.48
CA LEU A 19 -4.09 -12.47 -12.86
C LEU A 19 -2.66 -12.69 -13.38
N GLY A 20 -1.64 -12.47 -12.56
CA GLY A 20 -0.24 -12.70 -12.94
C GLY A 20 0.05 -14.15 -13.32
N ILE A 21 -0.67 -15.11 -12.73
CA ILE A 21 -0.56 -16.54 -13.05
C ILE A 21 -1.44 -16.93 -14.24
N VAL A 22 -2.65 -16.37 -14.33
CA VAL A 22 -3.63 -16.72 -15.38
C VAL A 22 -3.25 -16.14 -16.74
N ILE A 23 -2.73 -14.92 -16.80
CA ILE A 23 -2.32 -14.24 -18.04
C ILE A 23 -1.30 -15.03 -18.88
N PRO A 24 -0.21 -15.58 -18.32
CA PRO A 24 0.74 -16.38 -19.09
C PRO A 24 0.19 -17.75 -19.49
N LEU A 25 -0.85 -18.24 -18.80
CA LEU A 25 -1.49 -19.53 -19.08
C LEU A 25 -2.53 -19.44 -20.22
N LEU A 26 -2.93 -18.23 -20.60
CA LEU A 26 -3.83 -17.99 -21.73
C LEU A 26 -3.09 -17.94 -23.07
N ASP A 27 -3.49 -18.81 -23.98
CA ASP A 27 -2.92 -18.91 -25.34
C ASP A 27 -3.61 -17.96 -26.34
N ASP A 28 -4.85 -17.53 -26.04
CA ASP A 28 -5.59 -16.59 -26.86
C ASP A 28 -5.10 -15.15 -26.66
N LYS A 29 -4.53 -14.58 -27.73
CA LYS A 29 -3.98 -13.22 -27.77
C LYS A 29 -5.01 -12.12 -27.43
N THR A 30 -6.28 -12.32 -27.77
CA THR A 30 -7.35 -11.34 -27.54
C THR A 30 -7.71 -11.30 -26.06
N HIS A 31 -7.93 -12.47 -25.47
CA HIS A 31 -8.23 -12.61 -24.05
C HIS A 31 -7.05 -12.17 -23.18
N LYS A 32 -5.82 -12.50 -23.60
CA LYS A 32 -4.59 -12.04 -22.93
C LYS A 32 -4.48 -10.52 -22.91
N ARG A 33 -4.79 -9.84 -24.02
CA ARG A 33 -4.73 -8.37 -24.10
C ARG A 33 -5.79 -7.71 -23.22
N ALA A 34 -7.01 -8.26 -23.18
CA ALA A 34 -8.07 -7.79 -22.29
C ALA A 34 -7.70 -7.97 -20.81
N LEU A 35 -7.18 -9.14 -20.42
CA LEU A 35 -6.73 -9.39 -19.04
C LEU A 35 -5.55 -8.51 -18.65
N SER A 36 -4.59 -8.28 -19.54
CA SER A 36 -3.47 -7.37 -19.24
C SER A 36 -3.94 -5.92 -19.04
N PHE A 37 -4.97 -5.49 -19.76
CA PHE A 37 -5.55 -4.16 -19.55
C PHE A 37 -6.27 -4.07 -18.20
N LEU A 38 -7.01 -5.13 -17.83
CA LEU A 38 -7.64 -5.23 -16.52
C LEU A 38 -6.61 -5.25 -15.39
N PHE A 39 -5.52 -6.01 -15.56
CA PHE A 39 -4.40 -6.05 -14.62
C PHE A 39 -3.80 -4.66 -14.42
N ALA A 40 -3.51 -3.95 -15.51
CA ALA A 40 -2.97 -2.59 -15.45
C ALA A 40 -3.93 -1.61 -14.75
N ALA A 41 -5.24 -1.73 -14.99
CA ALA A 41 -6.25 -0.90 -14.34
C ALA A 41 -6.31 -1.14 -12.82
N VAL A 42 -6.33 -2.40 -12.39
CA VAL A 42 -6.34 -2.78 -10.96
C VAL A 42 -5.03 -2.35 -10.28
N LEU A 43 -3.89 -2.56 -10.93
CA LEU A 43 -2.59 -2.12 -10.43
C LEU A 43 -2.53 -0.59 -10.28
N GLY A 44 -3.02 0.14 -11.29
CA GLY A 44 -3.09 1.60 -11.26
C GLY A 44 -3.96 2.11 -10.12
N LEU A 45 -5.13 1.52 -9.91
CA LEU A 45 -6.02 1.89 -8.82
C LEU A 45 -5.40 1.61 -7.44
N MET A 46 -4.73 0.47 -7.28
CA MET A 46 -3.97 0.13 -6.07
C MET A 46 -2.83 1.14 -5.82
N LEU A 47 -2.10 1.55 -6.85
CA LEU A 47 -1.03 2.53 -6.74
C LEU A 47 -1.55 3.92 -6.34
N VAL A 48 -2.65 4.38 -6.94
CA VAL A 48 -3.27 5.66 -6.56
C VAL A 48 -3.71 5.61 -5.09
N HIS A 49 -4.36 4.52 -4.67
CA HIS A 49 -4.76 4.35 -3.28
C HIS A 49 -3.57 4.34 -2.32
N LEU A 50 -2.49 3.64 -2.69
CA LEU A 50 -1.24 3.60 -1.92
C LEU A 50 -0.64 5.01 -1.76
N VAL A 51 -0.52 5.77 -2.84
CA VAL A 51 0.10 7.10 -2.84
C VAL A 51 -0.79 8.15 -2.16
N SER A 52 -2.10 8.09 -2.36
CA SER A 52 -3.03 9.10 -1.84
C SER A 52 -3.41 8.87 -0.38
N TYR A 53 -3.43 7.62 0.11
CA TYR A 53 -3.98 7.31 1.44
C TYR A 53 -2.95 6.67 2.37
N VAL A 54 -2.22 5.66 1.89
CA VAL A 54 -1.29 4.91 2.75
C VAL A 54 0.02 5.67 2.98
N LEU A 55 0.60 6.24 1.92
CA LEU A 55 1.86 6.97 2.00
C LEU A 55 1.77 8.16 2.96
N PRO A 56 0.78 9.08 2.85
CA PRO A 56 0.70 10.24 3.71
C PRO A 56 0.43 9.85 5.15
N LYS A 57 -0.41 8.83 5.39
CA LYS A 57 -0.71 8.30 6.74
C LYS A 57 0.54 7.71 7.40
N ARG A 58 1.34 6.94 6.67
CA ARG A 58 2.61 6.39 7.19
C ARG A 58 3.67 7.47 7.38
N LEU A 59 3.76 8.42 6.45
CA LEU A 59 4.71 9.54 6.55
C LEU A 59 4.37 10.43 7.75
N ALA A 60 3.09 10.77 7.93
CA ALA A 60 2.61 11.52 9.08
C ALA A 60 2.92 10.79 10.38
N ASN A 61 2.60 9.50 10.48
CA ASN A 61 2.94 8.69 11.65
C ASN A 61 4.45 8.64 11.92
N PHE A 62 5.28 8.53 10.89
CA PHE A 62 6.74 8.52 11.04
C PHE A 62 7.29 9.86 11.54
N ILE A 63 6.81 10.97 10.97
CA ILE A 63 7.21 12.32 11.40
C ILE A 63 6.74 12.58 12.84
N TYR A 64 5.49 12.25 13.15
CA TYR A 64 4.93 12.46 14.49
C TYR A 64 5.57 11.54 15.55
N SER A 65 5.83 10.27 15.22
CA SER A 65 6.51 9.35 16.14
C SER A 65 7.95 9.78 16.38
N SER A 66 8.64 10.26 15.34
CA SER A 66 10.00 10.79 15.46
C SER A 66 10.03 12.07 16.30
N HIS A 67 9.03 12.95 16.14
CA HIS A 67 8.91 14.17 16.92
C HIS A 67 8.62 13.87 18.41
N HIS A 68 7.75 12.90 18.70
CA HIS A 68 7.50 12.44 20.07
C HIS A 68 8.73 11.78 20.70
N ALA A 69 9.45 10.94 19.94
CA ALA A 69 10.69 10.33 20.40
C ALA A 69 11.73 11.40 20.74
N TYR A 70 11.90 12.40 19.88
CA TYR A 70 12.84 13.50 20.10
C TYR A 70 12.48 14.35 21.33
N ARG A 71 11.18 14.68 21.51
CA ARG A 71 10.70 15.44 22.66
C ARG A 71 10.85 14.66 23.98
N SER A 72 10.65 13.34 23.94
CA SER A 72 10.83 12.49 25.13
C SER A 72 12.29 12.43 25.60
N LEU A 73 13.25 12.44 24.67
CA LEU A 73 14.69 12.49 24.97
C LEU A 73 15.10 13.84 25.57
N GLN A 74 14.61 14.95 25.01
CA GLN A 74 14.90 16.30 25.52
C GLN A 74 14.33 16.55 26.94
N THR A 75 13.19 15.94 27.25
CA THR A 75 12.55 16.06 28.57
C THR A 75 13.32 15.27 29.64
N GLN A 76 13.89 14.11 29.29
CA GLN A 76 14.75 13.33 30.20
C GLN A 76 16.09 14.02 30.50
N GLU A 77 16.67 14.69 29.51
CA GLU A 77 17.93 15.42 29.69
C GLU A 77 17.74 16.63 30.62
N THR A 78 16.59 17.30 30.53
CA THR A 78 16.25 18.45 31.39
C THR A 78 15.95 18.04 32.85
N GLN A 79 15.47 16.82 33.11
CA GLN A 79 15.21 16.31 34.47
C GLN A 79 16.45 15.77 35.19
N ARG A 80 17.60 15.68 34.50
CA ARG A 80 18.88 15.24 35.08
C ARG A 80 19.77 16.38 35.56
N ILE A 81 19.33 17.63 35.42
CA ILE A 81 20.06 18.85 35.83
C ILE A 81 19.43 19.42 37.09
#